data_AF-A0A4Q7AJF9-F1
#
_entry.id   AF-A0A4Q7AJF9-F1
#
_cell.length_a   1.000
_cell.length_b   1.000
_cell.length_c   1.000
_cell.angle_alpha   90.00
_cell.angle_beta   90.00
_cell.angle_gamma   90.00
#
_symmetry.space_group_name_H-M   'P 1'
#
loop_
_entity.id
_entity.type
_entity.pdbx_description
1 polymer ?
#
loop_
_entity_poly.entity_id
_entity_poly.type
_entity_poly.pdbx_seq_one_letter_code
_entity_poly.pdbx_strand_id
1 'polypeptide(L)'
;MNHLKNNLLEALHTVLSKNVLGEKQYISRFKGFVGELNFHEWVGQNRDISNFFTGGYFIPKLPKSRSIINPIYFTVSSDHPDRYIKIYDSLSKLPCEHLYFIQWDKNIPFDQWHISEQILFNESLKTPKINVFQYDPTTHHFHKTSLETFLNHFPSRVNTIQPQQISQSIVNLWQEKLVGFAFESLLDLYVQRLIFDGYIGYSRAHGIPSDIDAIAYKADTQSYTLIEVKEKDLSKMHPQGFGMDISRIKDLTDLSTATGLAISYVVKRIDNQKDRNFLEWKIISLQNFINHLQDRTIQGGSGMGLENGHYPTQICPYQYFKDLK
;
A
#
# COMPACT_ATOMS: atom_id res chain seq x y z
N MET A 1 -0.57 15.58 23.98
CA MET A 1 -0.34 14.58 22.89
C MET A 1 0.34 13.38 23.52
N ASN A 2 -0.12 12.14 23.30
CA ASN A 2 0.42 10.95 23.97
C ASN A 2 1.87 10.69 23.50
N HIS A 3 2.84 10.68 24.42
CA HIS A 3 4.26 10.50 24.12
C HIS A 3 4.53 9.28 23.24
N LEU A 4 3.79 8.19 23.47
CA LEU A 4 3.92 6.96 22.70
C LEU A 4 3.58 7.14 21.22
N LYS A 5 2.55 7.92 20.93
CA LYS A 5 2.10 8.20 19.55
C LYS A 5 3.11 9.06 18.80
N ASN A 6 3.73 10.03 19.47
CA ASN A 6 4.79 10.84 18.89
C ASN A 6 6.01 9.99 18.53
N ASN A 7 6.40 9.07 19.43
CA ASN A 7 7.51 8.16 19.15
C ASN A 7 7.23 7.24 17.95
N LEU A 8 5.98 6.78 17.79
CA LEU A 8 5.57 5.99 16.63
C LEU A 8 5.63 6.80 15.33
N LEU A 9 5.12 8.03 15.36
CA LEU A 9 5.14 8.92 14.19
C LEU A 9 6.57 9.33 13.80
N GLU A 10 7.46 9.48 14.78
CA GLU A 10 8.88 9.71 14.55
C GLU A 10 9.55 8.49 13.90
N ALA A 11 9.29 7.29 14.42
CA ALA A 11 9.80 6.07 13.82
C ALA A 11 9.30 5.88 12.37
N LEU A 12 8.04 6.22 12.08
CA LEU A 12 7.50 6.23 10.72
C LEU A 12 8.19 7.27 9.83
N HIS A 13 8.46 8.47 10.35
CA HIS A 13 9.24 9.48 9.65
C HIS A 13 10.63 8.96 9.28
N THR A 14 11.37 8.39 10.25
CA THR A 14 12.72 7.84 10.04
C THR A 14 12.74 6.78 8.95
N VAL A 15 11.77 5.85 8.93
CA VAL A 15 11.69 4.81 7.90
C VAL A 15 11.52 5.41 6.50
N LEU A 16 10.64 6.40 6.37
CA LEU A 16 10.28 6.95 5.06
C LEU A 16 11.31 7.95 4.55
N SER A 17 11.85 8.82 5.40
CA SER A 17 12.79 9.88 5.00
C SER A 17 14.08 9.31 4.39
N LYS A 18 14.50 8.11 4.81
CA LYS A 18 15.65 7.40 4.24
C LYS A 18 15.37 6.70 2.91
N ASN A 19 14.11 6.59 2.51
CA ASN A 19 13.67 5.84 1.33
C ASN A 19 12.90 6.70 0.31
N VAL A 20 13.00 8.02 0.43
CA VAL A 20 12.45 8.97 -0.54
C VAL A 20 13.54 9.91 -1.03
N LEU A 21 13.43 10.37 -2.28
CA LEU A 21 14.42 11.25 -2.88
C LEU A 21 14.41 12.66 -2.26
N GLY A 22 13.25 13.12 -1.78
CA GLY A 22 13.10 14.42 -1.15
C GLY A 22 11.64 14.71 -0.75
N GLU A 23 11.37 15.98 -0.44
CA GLU A 23 10.12 16.42 0.19
C GLU A 23 8.88 16.10 -0.64
N LYS A 24 8.95 16.22 -1.96
CA LYS A 24 7.82 15.92 -2.84
C LYS A 24 7.36 14.47 -2.68
N GLN A 25 8.30 13.53 -2.76
CA GLN A 25 8.04 12.10 -2.59
C GLN A 25 7.56 11.79 -1.18
N TYR A 26 8.16 12.42 -0.17
CA TYR A 26 7.71 12.33 1.21
C TYR A 26 6.24 12.75 1.33
N ILE A 27 5.90 13.95 0.88
CA ILE A 27 4.54 14.51 0.88
C ILE A 27 3.56 13.57 0.15
N SER A 28 3.95 13.03 -1.00
CA SER A 28 3.10 12.13 -1.78
C SER A 28 2.81 10.81 -1.06
N ARG A 29 3.78 10.23 -0.32
CA ARG A 29 3.55 9.03 0.52
C ARG A 29 2.52 9.32 1.60
N PHE A 30 2.72 10.39 2.38
CA PHE A 30 1.81 10.71 3.49
C PHE A 30 0.41 11.08 3.02
N LYS A 31 0.24 11.70 1.83
CA LYS A 31 -1.07 11.86 1.19
C LYS A 31 -1.75 10.52 0.94
N GLY A 32 -1.01 9.52 0.43
CA GLY A 32 -1.49 8.15 0.25
C GLY A 32 -1.96 7.53 1.56
N PHE A 33 -1.10 7.54 2.57
CA PHE A 33 -1.41 6.96 3.89
C PHE A 33 -2.61 7.60 4.55
N VAL A 34 -2.74 8.93 4.49
CA VAL A 34 -3.93 9.62 4.99
C VAL A 34 -5.18 9.15 4.25
N GLY A 35 -5.13 8.96 2.93
CA GLY A 35 -6.23 8.40 2.15
C GLY A 35 -6.63 7.00 2.59
N GLU A 36 -5.65 6.10 2.75
CA GLU A 36 -5.85 4.71 3.20
C GLU A 36 -6.38 4.64 4.64
N LEU A 37 -5.81 5.41 5.57
CA LEU A 37 -6.25 5.46 6.96
C LEU A 37 -7.69 5.99 7.09
N ASN A 38 -8.04 7.03 6.33
CA ASN A 38 -9.43 7.52 6.27
C ASN A 38 -10.39 6.45 5.75
N PHE A 39 -9.95 5.64 4.77
CA PHE A 39 -10.77 4.53 4.27
C PHE A 39 -10.97 3.47 5.34
N HIS A 40 -9.92 3.08 6.07
CA HIS A 40 -10.04 2.12 7.18
C HIS A 40 -10.96 2.61 8.30
N GLU A 41 -10.87 3.87 8.70
CA GLU A 41 -11.80 4.45 9.68
C GLU A 41 -13.25 4.47 9.16
N TRP A 42 -13.44 4.85 7.89
CA TRP A 42 -14.76 4.81 7.26
C TRP A 42 -15.34 3.39 7.26
N VAL A 43 -14.53 2.37 6.92
CA VAL A 43 -14.95 0.96 6.99
C VAL A 43 -15.34 0.58 8.42
N GLY A 44 -14.50 0.89 9.43
CA GLY A 44 -14.79 0.57 10.82
C GLY A 44 -16.08 1.23 11.37
N GLN A 45 -16.51 2.34 10.78
CA GLN A 45 -17.73 3.05 11.16
C GLN A 45 -18.97 2.61 10.37
N ASN A 46 -18.81 2.09 9.14
CA ASN A 46 -19.93 1.88 8.20
C ASN A 46 -20.07 0.43 7.72
N ARG A 47 -19.15 -0.46 8.09
CA ARG A 47 -19.06 -1.85 7.63
C ARG A 47 -18.57 -2.77 8.75
N ASP A 48 -18.81 -4.07 8.56
CA ASP A 48 -18.23 -5.09 9.44
C ASP A 48 -16.74 -5.27 9.11
N ILE A 49 -15.90 -4.73 9.99
CA ILE A 49 -14.44 -4.76 9.88
C ILE A 49 -13.88 -6.20 9.84
N SER A 50 -14.60 -7.19 10.36
CA SER A 50 -14.14 -8.59 10.34
C SER A 50 -14.08 -9.17 8.92
N ASN A 51 -14.79 -8.55 7.98
CA ASN A 51 -14.78 -8.88 6.56
C ASN A 51 -13.71 -8.12 5.78
N PHE A 52 -12.88 -7.29 6.43
CA PHE A 52 -11.80 -6.56 5.79
C PHE A 52 -10.45 -7.11 6.22
N PHE A 53 -9.54 -7.17 5.27
CA PHE A 53 -8.21 -7.73 5.40
C PHE A 53 -7.22 -6.71 4.85
N THR A 54 -6.06 -6.59 5.51
CA THR A 54 -4.91 -5.86 4.93
C THR A 54 -4.56 -6.49 3.59
N GLY A 55 -4.28 -5.65 2.59
CA GLY A 55 -3.79 -6.14 1.31
C GLY A 55 -2.33 -6.59 1.38
N GLY A 56 -1.55 -6.33 0.33
CA GLY A 56 -0.18 -6.82 0.27
C GLY A 56 0.60 -6.24 -0.89
N TYR A 57 1.83 -6.71 -1.05
CA TYR A 57 2.80 -6.17 -1.99
C TYR A 57 3.23 -7.24 -2.98
N PHE A 58 3.20 -6.93 -4.26
CA PHE A 58 3.85 -7.68 -5.32
C PHE A 58 5.18 -7.01 -5.64
N ILE A 59 6.29 -7.70 -5.34
CA ILE A 59 7.64 -7.19 -5.57
C ILE A 59 8.39 -8.09 -6.55
N PRO A 60 8.68 -7.63 -7.77
CA PRO A 60 9.58 -8.33 -8.68
C PRO A 60 11.01 -8.31 -8.14
N LYS A 61 11.77 -9.39 -8.32
CA LYS A 61 13.20 -9.42 -7.90
C LYS A 61 14.09 -8.59 -8.81
N LEU A 62 13.79 -8.59 -10.10
CA LEU A 62 14.65 -7.96 -11.10
C LEU A 62 14.38 -6.44 -11.20
N PRO A 63 15.43 -5.60 -11.13
CA PRO A 63 15.29 -4.17 -11.33
C PRO A 63 14.57 -3.85 -12.66
N LYS A 64 13.71 -2.83 -12.64
CA LYS A 64 12.89 -2.37 -13.78
C LYS A 64 11.78 -3.34 -14.24
N SER A 65 11.73 -4.57 -13.73
CA SER A 65 10.59 -5.46 -13.99
C SER A 65 9.31 -4.92 -13.34
N ARG A 66 8.18 -5.13 -14.01
CA ARG A 66 6.85 -4.73 -13.56
C ARG A 66 6.29 -5.70 -12.53
N SER A 67 5.44 -5.17 -11.66
CA SER A 67 4.95 -5.78 -10.42
C SER A 67 4.30 -7.15 -10.56
N ILE A 68 3.73 -7.49 -11.71
CA ILE A 68 3.01 -8.75 -11.94
C ILE A 68 3.86 -9.85 -12.60
N ILE A 69 5.09 -9.56 -13.00
CA ILE A 69 5.96 -10.51 -13.71
C ILE A 69 6.83 -11.25 -12.69
N ASN A 70 6.47 -12.50 -12.40
CA ASN A 70 7.11 -13.38 -11.43
C ASN A 70 7.43 -12.69 -10.08
N PRO A 71 6.43 -12.09 -9.41
CA PRO A 71 6.69 -11.38 -8.17
C PRO A 71 6.85 -12.32 -6.99
N ILE A 72 7.42 -11.77 -5.92
CA ILE A 72 7.19 -12.25 -4.57
C ILE A 72 6.03 -11.44 -4.02
N TYR A 73 4.96 -12.13 -3.64
CA TYR A 73 3.83 -11.49 -2.97
C TYR A 73 3.96 -11.66 -1.46
N PHE A 74 3.66 -10.60 -0.70
CA PHE A 74 3.49 -10.75 0.74
C PHE A 74 2.47 -9.81 1.38
N THR A 75 1.90 -10.28 2.48
CA THR A 75 1.04 -9.48 3.39
C THR A 75 1.76 -9.27 4.71
N VAL A 76 1.58 -8.10 5.32
CA VAL A 76 2.02 -7.81 6.70
C VAL A 76 0.77 -7.48 7.52
N SER A 77 0.45 -8.30 8.52
CA SER A 77 -0.77 -8.13 9.33
C SER A 77 -0.59 -8.72 10.74
N SER A 78 -1.38 -8.27 11.70
CA SER A 78 -1.43 -8.89 13.04
C SER A 78 -2.35 -10.13 13.09
N ASP A 79 -3.12 -10.36 12.02
CA ASP A 79 -4.04 -11.49 11.92
C ASP A 79 -3.34 -12.85 11.82
N HIS A 80 -4.08 -13.91 12.14
CA HIS A 80 -3.61 -15.27 11.90
C HIS A 80 -3.57 -15.57 10.39
N PRO A 81 -2.49 -16.19 9.87
CA PRO A 81 -2.36 -16.48 8.43
C PRO A 81 -3.50 -17.33 7.87
N ASP A 82 -4.11 -18.21 8.67
CA ASP A 82 -5.23 -19.05 8.22
C ASP A 82 -6.44 -18.25 7.71
N ARG A 83 -6.62 -17.01 8.20
CA ARG A 83 -7.66 -16.10 7.69
C ARG A 83 -7.46 -15.75 6.21
N TYR A 84 -6.25 -15.92 5.70
CA TYR A 84 -5.83 -15.53 4.35
C TYR A 84 -5.71 -16.71 3.37
N ILE A 85 -5.95 -17.96 3.77
CA ILE A 85 -5.77 -19.14 2.89
C ILE A 85 -6.51 -18.97 1.55
N LYS A 86 -7.80 -18.66 1.57
CA LYS A 86 -8.60 -18.47 0.34
C LYS A 86 -8.14 -17.28 -0.52
N ILE A 87 -7.57 -16.25 0.12
CA ILE A 87 -6.98 -15.12 -0.60
C ILE A 87 -5.72 -15.61 -1.31
N TYR A 88 -4.85 -16.32 -0.62
CA TYR A 88 -3.60 -16.86 -1.15
C TYR A 88 -3.83 -17.94 -2.22
N ASP A 89 -4.88 -18.76 -2.11
CA ASP A 89 -5.37 -19.66 -3.17
C ASP A 89 -5.67 -18.94 -4.47
N SER A 90 -6.27 -17.76 -4.36
CA SER A 90 -6.63 -16.98 -5.53
C SER A 90 -5.39 -16.29 -6.10
N LEU A 91 -4.53 -15.75 -5.24
CA LEU A 91 -3.29 -15.07 -5.63
C LEU A 91 -2.23 -16.03 -6.19
N SER A 92 -2.20 -17.29 -5.78
CA SER A 92 -1.25 -18.29 -6.27
C SER A 92 -1.49 -18.72 -7.72
N LYS A 93 -2.60 -18.29 -8.33
CA LYS A 93 -2.86 -18.46 -9.77
C LYS A 93 -2.04 -17.48 -10.61
N LEU A 94 -1.58 -16.37 -10.02
CA LEU A 94 -0.54 -15.56 -10.62
C LEU A 94 0.78 -16.35 -10.54
N PRO A 95 1.69 -16.24 -11.53
CA PRO A 95 2.98 -16.93 -11.48
C PRO A 95 3.94 -16.30 -10.46
N CYS A 96 3.52 -16.18 -9.20
CA CYS A 96 4.36 -15.73 -8.10
C CYS A 96 5.49 -16.73 -7.88
N GLU A 97 6.72 -16.24 -7.71
CA GLU A 97 7.84 -17.11 -7.34
C GLU A 97 7.63 -17.65 -5.92
N HIS A 98 7.19 -16.77 -5.01
CA HIS A 98 6.86 -17.10 -3.64
C HIS A 98 5.75 -16.22 -3.09
N LEU A 99 5.03 -16.74 -2.09
CA LEU A 99 3.92 -16.11 -1.40
C LEU A 99 4.21 -16.16 0.11
N TYR A 100 4.28 -15.01 0.77
CA TYR A 100 4.62 -14.91 2.19
C TYR A 100 3.59 -14.15 3.02
N PHE A 101 3.30 -14.64 4.22
CA PHE A 101 2.55 -13.90 5.22
C PHE A 101 3.48 -13.55 6.39
N ILE A 102 3.56 -12.27 6.74
CA ILE A 102 4.37 -11.77 7.86
C ILE A 102 3.41 -11.34 8.95
N GLN A 103 3.32 -12.15 9.99
CA GLN A 103 2.52 -11.87 11.18
C GLN A 103 3.33 -11.06 12.19
N TRP A 104 2.80 -9.96 12.69
CA TRP A 104 3.41 -9.20 13.79
C TRP A 104 2.55 -9.30 15.07
N ASP A 105 3.20 -9.30 16.23
CA ASP A 105 2.51 -9.49 17.52
C ASP A 105 1.99 -8.16 18.08
N LYS A 106 0.68 -7.91 17.90
CA LYS A 106 0.01 -6.71 18.41
C LYS A 106 -0.19 -6.68 19.93
N ASN A 107 0.03 -7.79 20.62
CA ASN A 107 -0.19 -7.85 22.07
C ASN A 107 1.00 -7.30 22.86
N ILE A 108 2.14 -7.06 22.20
CA ILE A 108 3.32 -6.44 22.82
C ILE A 108 3.23 -4.91 22.61
N PRO A 109 3.15 -4.11 23.68
CA PRO A 109 3.13 -2.65 23.58
C PRO A 109 4.35 -2.07 22.84
N PHE A 110 4.15 -1.01 22.05
CA PHE A 110 5.18 -0.38 21.23
C PHE A 110 6.40 0.14 22.02
N ASP A 111 6.21 0.53 23.27
CA ASP A 111 7.30 0.95 24.16
C ASP A 111 8.27 -0.19 24.50
N GLN A 112 7.78 -1.44 24.46
CA GLN A 112 8.52 -2.67 24.80
C GLN A 112 9.14 -3.38 23.59
N TRP A 113 8.98 -2.83 22.38
CA TRP A 113 9.55 -3.42 21.17
C TRP A 113 11.08 -3.38 21.20
N HIS A 114 11.68 -4.38 20.55
CA HIS A 114 13.13 -4.45 20.39
C HIS A 114 13.62 -3.26 19.56
N ILE A 115 14.81 -2.75 19.86
CA ILE A 115 15.44 -1.69 19.07
C ILE A 115 16.51 -2.33 18.19
N SER A 116 16.37 -2.17 16.87
CA SER A 116 17.31 -2.66 15.87
C SER A 116 18.01 -1.52 15.15
N GLU A 117 19.33 -1.63 15.01
CA GLU A 117 20.19 -0.74 14.23
C GLU A 117 20.58 -1.34 12.87
N GLN A 118 20.05 -2.53 12.55
CA GLN A 118 20.46 -3.30 11.37
C GLN A 118 19.61 -3.01 10.12
N ILE A 119 18.52 -2.25 10.27
CA ILE A 119 17.54 -2.01 9.19
C ILE A 119 17.97 -0.82 8.34
N LEU A 120 18.31 0.30 9.00
CA LEU A 120 18.69 1.55 8.37
C LEU A 120 20.03 2.01 8.94
N PHE A 121 20.93 2.48 8.08
CA PHE A 121 22.25 2.92 8.49
C PHE A 121 22.17 4.10 9.46
N ASN A 122 22.84 3.99 10.60
CA ASN A 122 22.89 4.99 11.68
C ASN A 122 21.54 5.39 12.27
N GLU A 123 20.53 4.52 12.19
CA GLU A 123 19.21 4.77 12.79
C GLU A 123 18.81 3.60 13.67
N SER A 124 18.13 3.92 14.77
CA SER A 124 17.58 2.94 15.70
C SER A 124 16.08 2.86 15.51
N LEU A 125 15.57 1.70 15.09
CA LEU A 125 14.14 1.48 14.85
C LEU A 125 13.56 0.43 15.79
N LYS A 126 12.33 0.67 16.22
CA LYS A 126 11.57 -0.29 17.02
C LYS A 126 10.97 -1.37 16.14
N THR A 127 11.24 -2.63 16.45
CA THR A 127 10.78 -3.77 15.67
C THR A 127 9.81 -4.63 16.50
N PRO A 128 8.65 -4.99 15.94
CA PRO A 128 7.77 -5.93 16.60
C PRO A 128 8.38 -7.33 16.56
N LYS A 129 7.92 -8.21 17.46
CA LYS A 129 8.10 -9.64 17.26
C LYS A 129 7.30 -10.06 16.03
N ILE A 130 7.95 -10.77 15.11
CA ILE A 130 7.32 -11.26 13.88
C ILE A 130 7.44 -12.78 13.74
N ASN A 131 6.47 -13.39 13.07
CA ASN A 131 6.53 -14.74 12.54
C ASN A 131 6.32 -14.65 11.02
N VAL A 132 7.15 -15.36 10.26
CA VAL A 132 7.05 -15.39 8.80
C VAL A 132 6.56 -16.76 8.38
N PHE A 133 5.64 -16.76 7.43
CA PHE A 133 5.05 -17.97 6.88
C PHE A 133 5.17 -17.93 5.35
N GLN A 134 5.53 -19.05 4.75
CA GLN A 134 5.48 -19.23 3.30
C GLN A 134 4.23 -20.05 2.97
N TYR A 135 3.48 -19.61 1.97
CA TYR A 135 2.33 -20.34 1.46
C TYR A 135 2.75 -21.36 0.41
N ASP A 136 2.26 -22.59 0.54
CA ASP A 136 2.40 -23.62 -0.48
C ASP A 136 1.07 -23.82 -1.24
N PRO A 137 1.01 -23.49 -2.53
CA PRO A 137 -0.19 -23.67 -3.33
C PRO A 137 -0.55 -25.13 -3.60
N THR A 138 0.34 -26.09 -3.31
CA THR A 138 0.09 -27.52 -3.48
C THR A 138 -0.67 -28.11 -2.30
N THR A 139 -0.28 -27.70 -1.08
CA THR A 139 -0.91 -28.17 0.17
C THR A 139 -1.97 -27.20 0.69
N HIS A 140 -2.10 -26.02 0.09
CA HIS A 140 -3.01 -24.95 0.50
C HIS A 140 -2.80 -24.48 1.95
N HIS A 141 -1.55 -24.54 2.43
CA HIS A 141 -1.20 -24.28 3.83
C HIS A 141 -0.01 -23.34 3.95
N PHE A 142 0.05 -22.69 5.11
CA PHE A 142 1.18 -21.87 5.51
C PHE A 142 2.18 -22.70 6.31
N HIS A 143 3.45 -22.60 5.95
CA HIS A 143 4.56 -23.21 6.69
C HIS A 143 5.41 -22.12 7.31
N LYS A 144 5.77 -22.30 8.59
CA LYS A 144 6.63 -21.34 9.27
C LYS A 144 8.02 -21.32 8.63
N THR A 145 8.56 -20.12 8.43
CA THR A 145 9.90 -19.85 7.91
C THR A 145 10.51 -18.66 8.64
N SER A 146 11.68 -18.19 8.21
CA SER A 146 12.37 -17.05 8.82
C SER A 146 12.24 -15.78 7.98
N LEU A 147 12.42 -14.63 8.64
CA LEU A 147 12.57 -13.35 7.94
C LEU A 147 13.79 -13.37 7.01
N GLU A 148 14.88 -14.03 7.42
CA GLU A 148 16.08 -14.15 6.59
C GLU A 148 15.79 -14.90 5.28
N THR A 149 15.06 -16.01 5.33
CA THR A 149 14.64 -16.75 4.12
C THR A 149 13.81 -15.88 3.18
N PHE A 150 12.89 -15.08 3.72
CA PHE A 150 12.13 -14.12 2.92
C PHE A 150 13.03 -13.03 2.31
N LEU A 151 13.93 -12.44 3.09
CA LEU A 151 14.80 -11.35 2.63
C LEU A 151 15.89 -11.81 1.65
N ASN A 152 16.31 -13.08 1.71
CA ASN A 152 17.31 -13.65 0.80
C ASN A 152 16.85 -13.70 -0.66
N HIS A 153 15.56 -13.52 -0.92
CA HIS A 153 15.06 -13.33 -2.28
C HIS A 153 15.40 -11.97 -2.88
N PHE A 154 15.67 -10.97 -2.05
CA PHE A 154 16.06 -9.64 -2.51
C PHE A 154 17.57 -9.49 -2.28
N PRO A 155 18.38 -9.36 -3.33
CA PRO A 155 19.83 -9.19 -3.17
C PRO A 155 20.13 -7.90 -2.39
N SER A 156 21.12 -7.93 -1.50
CA SER A 156 21.59 -6.72 -0.85
C SER A 156 22.12 -5.72 -1.88
N ARG A 157 21.82 -4.43 -1.68
CA ARG A 157 22.38 -3.33 -2.46
C ARG A 157 22.99 -2.30 -1.52
N VAL A 158 24.08 -1.68 -1.96
CA VAL A 158 24.57 -0.46 -1.33
C VAL A 158 23.61 0.66 -1.68
N ASN A 159 23.04 1.31 -0.67
CA ASN A 159 22.22 2.48 -0.92
C ASN A 159 23.12 3.65 -1.30
N THR A 160 23.15 4.00 -2.59
CA THR A 160 23.92 5.12 -3.13
C THR A 160 23.09 6.41 -3.20
N ILE A 161 21.79 6.32 -2.95
CA ILE A 161 20.89 7.47 -2.95
C ILE A 161 21.17 8.27 -1.68
N GLN A 162 21.57 9.53 -1.85
CA GLN A 162 21.57 10.49 -0.74
C GLN A 162 20.19 11.16 -0.71
N PRO A 163 19.29 10.76 0.21
CA PRO A 163 18.00 11.41 0.34
C PRO A 163 18.21 12.88 0.68
N GLN A 164 17.46 13.77 0.03
CA GLN A 164 17.43 15.16 0.43
C GLN A 164 16.84 15.27 1.83
N GLN A 165 17.40 16.17 2.65
CA GLN A 165 16.86 16.45 3.96
C GLN A 165 15.41 16.94 3.84
N ILE A 166 14.52 16.34 4.63
CA ILE A 166 13.13 16.78 4.75
C ILE A 166 13.08 17.88 5.80
N SER A 167 12.48 19.03 5.49
CA SER A 167 12.37 20.12 6.44
C SER A 167 11.48 19.77 7.63
N GLN A 168 11.84 20.24 8.82
CA GLN A 168 11.09 19.96 10.03
C GLN A 168 9.64 20.47 9.96
N SER A 169 9.38 21.57 9.24
CA SER A 169 8.03 22.08 9.03
C SER A 169 7.15 21.09 8.27
N ILE A 170 7.70 20.42 7.24
CA ILE A 170 6.99 19.35 6.51
C ILE A 170 6.79 18.13 7.41
N VAL A 171 7.78 17.74 8.21
CA VAL A 171 7.65 16.63 9.16
C VAL A 171 6.52 16.91 10.16
N ASN A 172 6.54 18.08 10.82
CA ASN A 172 5.54 18.48 11.80
C ASN A 172 4.14 18.51 11.18
N LEU A 173 3.99 19.09 9.98
CA LEU A 173 2.70 19.14 9.28
C LEU A 173 2.09 17.75 9.08
N TRP A 174 2.89 16.76 8.68
CA TRP A 174 2.39 15.40 8.44
C TRP A 174 2.19 14.60 9.73
N GLN A 175 3.00 14.82 10.76
CA GLN A 175 2.75 14.25 12.08
C GLN A 175 1.43 14.79 12.67
N GLU A 176 1.17 16.09 12.55
CA GLU A 176 -0.11 16.71 12.96
C GLU A 176 -1.30 16.11 12.20
N LYS A 177 -1.18 15.87 10.89
CA LYS A 177 -2.24 15.21 10.11
C LYS A 177 -2.49 13.77 10.53
N LEU A 178 -1.44 13.04 10.91
CA LEU A 178 -1.58 11.65 11.32
C LEU A 178 -2.01 11.46 12.78
N VAL A 179 -1.79 12.47 13.64
CA VAL A 179 -2.10 12.36 15.07
C VAL A 179 -3.59 12.19 15.37
N GLY A 180 -4.47 12.44 14.41
CA GLY A 180 -5.91 12.20 14.54
C GLY A 180 -6.31 10.72 14.50
N PHE A 181 -5.57 9.87 13.77
CA PHE A 181 -5.96 8.48 13.52
C PHE A 181 -5.79 7.58 14.75
N ALA A 182 -6.55 6.48 14.83
CA ALA A 182 -6.37 5.49 15.89
C ALA A 182 -4.90 4.99 15.98
N PHE A 183 -4.41 4.79 17.21
CA PHE A 183 -3.02 4.35 17.43
C PHE A 183 -2.71 3.02 16.74
N GLU A 184 -3.62 2.05 16.83
CA GLU A 184 -3.48 0.74 16.19
C GLU A 184 -3.35 0.85 14.66
N SER A 185 -4.13 1.72 14.01
CA SER A 185 -4.03 1.93 12.56
C SER A 185 -2.68 2.55 12.16
N LEU A 186 -2.13 3.43 12.99
CA LEU A 186 -0.78 3.97 12.78
C LEU A 186 0.29 2.89 13.02
N LEU A 187 0.06 1.97 13.94
CA LEU A 187 0.96 0.87 14.24
C LEU A 187 1.00 -0.12 13.07
N ASP A 188 -0.16 -0.50 12.53
CA ASP A 188 -0.29 -1.30 11.30
C ASP A 188 0.46 -0.66 10.14
N LEU A 189 0.25 0.65 9.92
CA LEU A 189 0.98 1.40 8.89
C LEU A 189 2.48 1.34 9.14
N TYR A 190 2.94 1.63 10.35
CA TYR A 190 4.37 1.60 10.68
C TYR A 190 5.00 0.25 10.39
N VAL A 191 4.39 -0.85 10.81
CA VAL A 191 4.96 -2.20 10.60
C VAL A 191 4.99 -2.56 9.11
N GLN A 192 3.94 -2.21 8.36
CA GLN A 192 3.93 -2.39 6.90
C GLN A 192 5.08 -1.63 6.23
N ARG A 193 5.31 -0.37 6.61
CA ARG A 193 6.40 0.47 6.07
C ARG A 193 7.77 -0.01 6.55
N LEU A 194 7.89 -0.49 7.77
CA LEU A 194 9.12 -1.06 8.31
C LEU A 194 9.58 -2.26 7.48
N ILE A 195 8.67 -3.17 7.15
CA ILE A 195 8.99 -4.33 6.29
C ILE A 195 9.26 -3.87 4.86
N PHE A 196 8.35 -3.10 4.26
CA PHE A 196 8.44 -2.76 2.85
C PHE A 196 9.52 -1.71 2.56
N ASP A 197 9.49 -0.55 3.21
CA ASP A 197 10.44 0.53 2.98
C ASP A 197 11.74 0.32 3.78
N GLY A 198 11.68 -0.21 5.02
CA GLY A 198 12.87 -0.45 5.83
C GLY A 198 13.70 -1.64 5.37
N TYR A 199 13.18 -2.87 5.56
CA TYR A 199 13.94 -4.09 5.29
C TYR A 199 14.20 -4.36 3.80
N ILE A 200 13.30 -3.95 2.90
CA ILE A 200 13.44 -4.19 1.45
C ILE A 200 13.90 -2.91 0.76
N GLY A 201 13.09 -1.85 0.82
CA GLY A 201 13.28 -0.67 0.00
C GLY A 201 14.58 0.08 0.28
N TYR A 202 15.10 0.09 1.51
CA TYR A 202 16.35 0.80 1.81
C TYR A 202 17.60 0.07 1.27
N SER A 203 17.72 -1.23 1.56
CA SER A 203 18.98 -1.98 1.42
C SER A 203 18.93 -3.16 0.46
N ARG A 204 17.82 -3.38 -0.26
CA ARG A 204 17.67 -4.52 -1.18
C ARG A 204 17.33 -4.09 -2.61
N ALA A 205 17.84 -4.84 -3.58
CA ALA A 205 17.50 -4.69 -4.99
C ALA A 205 16.16 -5.35 -5.29
N HIS A 206 15.28 -4.62 -5.97
CA HIS A 206 13.98 -5.09 -6.41
C HIS A 206 13.49 -4.31 -7.65
N GLY A 207 12.48 -4.83 -8.33
CA GLY A 207 11.76 -4.21 -9.43
C GLY A 207 10.76 -3.15 -8.95
N ILE A 208 9.83 -2.77 -9.83
CA ILE A 208 8.81 -1.77 -9.50
C ILE A 208 7.68 -2.47 -8.75
N PRO A 209 7.51 -2.21 -7.44
CA PRO A 209 6.50 -2.87 -6.64
C PRO A 209 5.09 -2.37 -7.00
N SER A 210 4.10 -3.21 -6.74
CA SER A 210 2.69 -2.82 -6.65
C SER A 210 2.15 -3.27 -5.32
N ASP A 211 1.26 -2.49 -4.74
CA ASP A 211 0.47 -2.85 -3.58
C ASP A 211 -0.99 -3.15 -3.96
N ILE A 212 -1.70 -3.74 -3.01
CA ILE A 212 -3.15 -3.76 -2.89
C ILE A 212 -3.44 -3.15 -1.53
N ASP A 213 -4.28 -2.13 -1.47
CA ASP A 213 -4.48 -1.34 -0.25
C ASP A 213 -5.29 -2.16 0.79
N ALA A 214 -6.38 -2.78 0.36
CA ALA A 214 -7.21 -3.62 1.21
C ALA A 214 -7.90 -4.75 0.42
N ILE A 215 -8.45 -5.73 1.13
CA ILE A 215 -9.26 -6.81 0.58
C ILE A 215 -10.55 -6.90 1.38
N ALA A 216 -11.69 -6.95 0.71
CA ALA A 216 -13.00 -7.14 1.34
C ALA A 216 -13.58 -8.51 1.00
N TYR A 217 -14.09 -9.20 2.00
CA TYR A 217 -14.92 -10.39 1.85
C TYR A 217 -16.40 -9.98 1.78
N LYS A 218 -17.10 -10.54 0.80
CA LYS A 218 -18.53 -10.37 0.62
C LYS A 218 -19.21 -11.67 1.04
N ALA A 219 -19.91 -11.63 2.17
CA ALA A 219 -20.54 -12.82 2.75
C ALA A 219 -21.69 -13.38 1.88
N ASP A 220 -22.42 -12.51 1.19
CA ASP A 220 -23.51 -12.85 0.28
C ASP A 220 -23.05 -13.64 -0.95
N THR A 221 -21.93 -13.23 -1.54
CA THR A 221 -21.34 -13.91 -2.71
C THR A 221 -20.20 -14.87 -2.36
N GLN A 222 -19.86 -14.98 -1.07
CA GLN A 222 -18.69 -15.70 -0.54
C GLN A 222 -17.39 -15.43 -1.31
N SER A 223 -17.20 -14.19 -1.76
CA SER A 223 -16.10 -13.81 -2.66
C SER A 223 -15.24 -12.71 -2.08
N TYR A 224 -13.96 -12.68 -2.46
CA TYR A 224 -13.05 -11.61 -2.12
C TYR A 224 -12.99 -10.56 -3.25
N THR A 225 -12.87 -9.29 -2.86
CA THR A 225 -12.65 -8.16 -3.76
C THR A 225 -11.41 -7.41 -3.31
N LEU A 226 -10.46 -7.21 -4.21
CA LEU A 226 -9.30 -6.34 -3.98
C LEU A 226 -9.74 -4.88 -4.07
N ILE A 227 -9.20 -4.03 -3.21
CA ILE A 227 -9.56 -2.61 -3.12
C ILE A 227 -8.32 -1.76 -3.39
N GLU A 228 -8.45 -0.88 -4.37
CA GLU A 228 -7.51 0.21 -4.67
C GLU A 228 -8.13 1.52 -4.18
N VAL A 229 -7.52 2.15 -3.19
CA VAL A 229 -7.94 3.42 -2.60
C VAL A 229 -7.08 4.55 -3.16
N LYS A 230 -7.71 5.65 -3.59
CA LYS A 230 -7.00 6.88 -3.96
C LYS A 230 -7.75 8.12 -3.49
N GLU A 231 -6.99 9.19 -3.24
CA GLU A 231 -7.54 10.52 -2.96
C GLU A 231 -7.35 11.44 -4.17
N LYS A 232 -8.44 11.92 -4.78
CA LYS A 232 -8.40 12.66 -6.06
C LYS A 232 -9.44 13.79 -6.13
N ASP A 233 -9.04 14.91 -6.74
CA ASP A 233 -9.99 15.86 -7.31
C ASP A 233 -10.38 15.42 -8.73
N LEU A 234 -11.37 16.08 -9.31
CA LEU A 234 -11.76 15.81 -10.70
C LEU A 234 -10.69 16.32 -11.66
N SER A 235 -10.51 15.59 -12.77
CA SER A 235 -9.71 16.09 -13.90
C SER A 235 -10.18 17.49 -14.30
N LYS A 236 -9.23 18.42 -14.38
CA LYS A 236 -9.46 19.80 -14.85
C LYS A 236 -9.73 19.86 -16.36
N MET A 237 -9.39 18.80 -17.10
CA MET A 237 -9.63 18.66 -18.54
C MET A 237 -10.78 17.69 -18.79
N HIS A 238 -11.52 17.88 -19.88
CA HIS A 238 -12.55 16.92 -20.31
C HIS A 238 -11.93 15.58 -20.76
N PRO A 239 -12.56 14.43 -20.40
CA PRO A 239 -13.75 14.32 -19.55
C PRO A 239 -13.45 14.65 -18.07
N GLN A 240 -14.42 15.24 -17.37
CA GLN A 240 -14.33 15.38 -15.91
C GLN A 240 -14.56 14.01 -15.25
N GLY A 241 -13.60 13.58 -14.44
CA GLY A 241 -13.62 12.25 -13.85
C GLY A 241 -12.32 11.93 -13.13
N PHE A 242 -12.12 10.66 -12.83
CA PHE A 242 -10.93 10.17 -12.12
C PHE A 242 -10.03 9.38 -13.06
N GLY A 243 -8.75 9.71 -13.03
CA GLY A 243 -7.74 9.06 -13.84
C GLY A 243 -7.04 7.89 -13.16
N MET A 244 -6.49 6.97 -13.92
CA MET A 244 -5.51 5.98 -13.47
C MET A 244 -4.41 5.84 -14.52
N ASP A 245 -3.17 5.66 -14.09
CA ASP A 245 -2.06 5.42 -15.02
C ASP A 245 -2.30 4.17 -15.85
N ILE A 246 -2.01 4.23 -17.15
CA ILE A 246 -2.27 3.12 -18.09
C ILE A 246 -1.56 1.84 -17.63
N SER A 247 -0.33 1.95 -17.12
CA SER A 247 0.37 0.77 -16.60
C SER A 247 -0.31 0.18 -15.38
N ARG A 248 -0.91 1.01 -14.51
CA ARG A 248 -1.63 0.53 -13.32
C ARG A 248 -2.93 -0.17 -13.73
N ILE A 249 -3.65 0.38 -14.72
CA ILE A 249 -4.83 -0.28 -15.31
C ILE A 249 -4.45 -1.66 -15.84
N LYS A 250 -3.34 -1.76 -16.59
CA LYS A 250 -2.83 -3.04 -17.10
C LYS A 250 -2.48 -4.01 -15.97
N ASP A 251 -1.70 -3.57 -14.99
CA ASP A 251 -1.28 -4.42 -13.86
C ASP A 251 -2.50 -4.97 -13.10
N LEU A 252 -3.51 -4.14 -12.83
CA LEU A 252 -4.75 -4.56 -12.17
C LEU A 252 -5.60 -5.50 -13.05
N THR A 253 -5.62 -5.28 -14.36
CA THR A 253 -6.36 -6.14 -15.30
C THR A 253 -5.76 -7.53 -15.36
N ASP A 254 -4.44 -7.60 -15.49
CA ASP A 254 -3.70 -8.86 -15.52
C ASP A 254 -3.87 -9.62 -14.19
N LEU A 255 -3.78 -8.91 -13.06
CA LEU A 255 -4.02 -9.48 -11.73
C LEU A 255 -5.44 -10.05 -11.60
N SER A 256 -6.47 -9.27 -11.97
CA SER A 256 -7.87 -9.72 -11.88
C SER A 256 -8.13 -10.92 -12.78
N THR A 257 -7.59 -10.91 -14.00
CA THR A 257 -7.73 -12.00 -14.97
C THR A 257 -7.07 -13.28 -14.48
N ALA A 258 -5.84 -13.21 -13.95
CA ALA A 258 -5.11 -14.39 -13.49
C ALA A 258 -5.72 -15.00 -12.22
N THR A 259 -6.13 -14.16 -11.26
CA THR A 259 -6.56 -14.62 -9.93
C THR A 259 -8.06 -14.93 -9.86
N GLY A 260 -8.85 -14.33 -10.75
CA GLY A 260 -10.30 -14.31 -10.69
C GLY A 260 -10.86 -13.38 -9.62
N LEU A 261 -10.01 -12.60 -8.92
CA LEU A 261 -10.46 -11.66 -7.91
C LEU A 261 -10.99 -10.39 -8.56
N ALA A 262 -12.19 -9.99 -8.16
CA ALA A 262 -12.74 -8.71 -8.54
C ALA A 262 -11.91 -7.58 -7.93
N ILE A 263 -11.79 -6.46 -8.64
CA ILE A 263 -11.08 -5.26 -8.15
C ILE A 263 -12.07 -4.10 -8.12
N SER A 264 -12.10 -3.38 -7.00
CA SER A 264 -12.87 -2.15 -6.82
C SER A 264 -11.93 -0.96 -6.62
N TYR A 265 -12.16 0.08 -7.39
CA TYR A 265 -11.46 1.34 -7.28
C TYR A 265 -12.30 2.31 -6.44
N VAL A 266 -11.78 2.65 -5.26
CA VAL A 266 -12.39 3.54 -4.29
C VAL A 266 -11.68 4.89 -4.32
N VAL A 267 -12.45 5.97 -4.49
CA VAL A 267 -11.93 7.32 -4.57
C VAL A 267 -12.48 8.16 -3.43
N LYS A 268 -11.58 8.63 -2.56
CA LYS A 268 -11.85 9.76 -1.68
C LYS A 268 -11.83 11.02 -2.53
N ARG A 269 -13.01 11.57 -2.85
CA ARG A 269 -13.09 12.79 -3.64
C ARG A 269 -12.74 13.98 -2.75
N ILE A 270 -11.85 14.82 -3.24
CA ILE A 270 -11.49 16.10 -2.65
C ILE A 270 -11.87 17.25 -3.59
N ASP A 271 -12.03 18.45 -3.02
CA ASP A 271 -12.39 19.65 -3.77
C ASP A 271 -11.28 20.11 -4.73
N ASN A 272 -10.02 20.11 -4.27
CA ASN A 272 -8.86 20.54 -5.04
C ASN A 272 -7.54 20.00 -4.46
N GLN A 273 -6.46 20.03 -5.25
CA GLN A 273 -5.15 19.51 -4.83
C GLN A 273 -4.44 20.30 -3.71
N LYS A 274 -4.84 21.55 -3.46
CA LYS A 274 -4.23 22.45 -2.46
C LYS A 274 -4.87 22.25 -1.09
N ASP A 275 -6.17 22.50 -0.97
CA ASP A 275 -6.89 22.48 0.30
C ASP A 275 -7.28 21.06 0.71
N ARG A 276 -7.60 20.21 -0.28
CA ARG A 276 -7.92 18.78 -0.13
C ARG A 276 -9.08 18.52 0.83
N ASN A 277 -10.09 19.39 0.83
CA ASN A 277 -11.27 19.20 1.66
C ASN A 277 -12.04 17.98 1.15
N PHE A 278 -12.41 17.08 2.08
CA PHE A 278 -13.19 15.90 1.76
C PHE A 278 -14.58 16.29 1.23
N LEU A 279 -14.99 15.67 0.14
CA LEU A 279 -16.33 15.83 -0.42
C LEU A 279 -17.17 14.57 -0.20
N GLU A 280 -16.69 13.42 -0.67
CA GLU A 280 -17.46 12.17 -0.66
C GLU A 280 -16.57 10.97 -1.01
N TRP A 281 -17.05 9.77 -0.71
CA TRP A 281 -16.45 8.52 -1.17
C TRP A 281 -17.17 8.00 -2.40
N LYS A 282 -16.39 7.60 -3.40
CA LYS A 282 -16.88 7.00 -4.65
C LYS A 282 -16.29 5.62 -4.86
N ILE A 283 -17.02 4.77 -5.58
CA ILE A 283 -16.58 3.42 -5.93
C ILE A 283 -16.99 3.04 -7.34
N ILE A 284 -16.13 2.29 -8.02
CA ILE A 284 -16.39 1.65 -9.29
C ILE A 284 -15.64 0.32 -9.37
N SER A 285 -16.22 -0.72 -9.97
CA SER A 285 -15.47 -1.95 -10.29
C SER A 285 -14.45 -1.67 -11.40
N LEU A 286 -13.31 -2.33 -11.41
CA LEU A 286 -12.30 -2.21 -12.46
C LEU A 286 -12.88 -2.45 -13.87
N GLN A 287 -13.74 -3.45 -14.03
CA GLN A 287 -14.40 -3.72 -15.33
C GLN A 287 -15.19 -2.51 -15.84
N ASN A 288 -16.07 -1.95 -14.99
CA ASN A 288 -16.82 -0.75 -15.34
C ASN A 288 -15.91 0.47 -15.54
N PHE A 289 -14.81 0.60 -14.80
CA PHE A 289 -13.84 1.66 -15.03
C PHE A 289 -13.26 1.57 -16.44
N ILE A 290 -12.79 0.39 -16.85
CA ILE A 290 -12.21 0.12 -18.17
C ILE A 290 -13.22 0.36 -19.29
N ASN A 291 -14.45 -0.16 -19.14
CA ASN A 291 -15.51 -0.04 -20.15
C ASN A 291 -15.90 1.41 -20.47
N HIS A 292 -15.59 2.36 -19.58
CA HIS A 292 -15.95 3.77 -19.74
C HIS A 292 -14.72 4.69 -19.86
N LEU A 293 -13.51 4.12 -19.99
CA LEU A 293 -12.32 4.91 -20.30
C LEU A 293 -12.51 5.63 -21.62
N GLN A 294 -12.06 6.88 -21.68
CA GLN A 294 -11.95 7.58 -22.96
C GLN A 294 -10.64 7.22 -23.66
N ASP A 295 -10.66 7.23 -25.00
CA ASP A 295 -9.47 6.96 -25.82
C ASP A 295 -8.34 7.97 -25.59
N ARG A 296 -8.69 9.19 -25.18
CA ARG A 296 -7.73 10.25 -24.91
C ARG A 296 -6.87 9.92 -23.69
N THR A 297 -5.57 9.81 -23.91
CA THR A 297 -4.56 9.80 -22.85
C THR A 297 -4.15 11.22 -22.49
N ILE A 298 -4.00 11.48 -21.20
CA ILE A 298 -3.47 12.75 -20.67
C ILE A 298 -2.22 12.50 -19.82
N GLN A 299 -1.48 13.57 -19.54
CA GLN A 299 -0.40 13.53 -18.56
C GLN A 299 -0.99 13.57 -17.14
N GLY A 300 -0.76 12.50 -16.38
CA GLY A 300 -1.12 12.37 -14.98
C GLY A 300 -0.22 13.16 -14.04
N GLY A 301 -0.61 13.16 -12.76
CA GLY A 301 0.21 13.71 -11.69
C GLY A 301 1.45 12.84 -11.46
N SER A 302 2.57 13.47 -11.14
CA SER A 302 3.84 12.74 -10.97
C SER A 302 3.90 11.90 -9.70
N GLY A 303 3.06 12.14 -8.69
CA GLY A 303 3.04 11.40 -7.43
C GLY A 303 4.45 11.23 -6.84
N MET A 304 4.89 9.97 -6.72
CA MET A 304 6.23 9.57 -6.25
C MET A 304 7.34 9.71 -7.31
N GLY A 305 6.98 9.86 -8.58
CA GLY A 305 7.93 9.96 -9.68
C GLY A 305 8.55 11.35 -9.84
N LEU A 306 9.46 11.46 -10.81
CA LEU A 306 10.10 12.71 -11.23
C LEU A 306 9.07 13.73 -11.76
N GLU A 307 9.30 15.02 -11.53
CA GLU A 307 8.39 16.10 -11.98
C GLU A 307 8.19 16.10 -13.50
N ASN A 308 9.26 15.92 -14.25
CA ASN A 308 9.25 15.90 -15.72
C ASN A 308 9.09 14.49 -16.30
N GLY A 309 8.60 13.54 -15.50
CA GLY A 309 8.35 12.17 -15.97
C GLY A 309 7.10 12.08 -16.86
N HIS A 310 6.99 10.99 -17.62
CA HIS A 310 5.82 10.69 -18.43
C HIS A 310 4.89 9.71 -17.71
N TYR A 311 3.67 10.17 -17.38
CA TYR A 311 2.67 9.41 -16.62
C TYR A 311 1.38 9.35 -17.42
N PRO A 312 1.33 8.52 -18.49
CA PRO A 312 0.14 8.44 -19.34
C PRO A 312 -1.03 7.89 -18.53
N THR A 313 -2.08 8.70 -18.42
CA THR A 313 -3.28 8.46 -17.62
C THR A 313 -4.51 8.48 -18.51
N GLN A 314 -5.42 7.52 -18.31
CA GLN A 314 -6.76 7.55 -18.90
C GLN A 314 -7.80 7.91 -17.83
N ILE A 315 -8.84 8.65 -18.25
CA ILE A 315 -9.89 9.14 -17.36
C ILE A 315 -11.17 8.34 -17.58
N CYS A 316 -11.76 7.86 -16.49
CA CYS A 316 -13.15 7.41 -16.46
C CYS A 316 -14.05 8.58 -16.00
N PRO A 317 -15.10 8.95 -16.76
CA PRO A 317 -16.02 10.03 -16.39
C PRO A 317 -16.68 9.79 -15.03
N TYR A 318 -16.89 10.88 -14.30
CA TYR A 318 -17.41 10.86 -12.93
C TYR A 318 -18.77 10.18 -12.79
N GLN A 319 -19.66 10.33 -13.77
CA GLN A 319 -21.04 9.80 -13.74
C GLN A 319 -21.14 8.27 -13.63
N TYR A 320 -20.06 7.54 -13.92
CA TYR A 320 -20.01 6.07 -13.81
C TYR A 320 -19.61 5.58 -12.42
N PHE A 321 -19.15 6.49 -11.55
CA PHE A 321 -18.84 6.18 -10.17
C PHE A 321 -20.12 6.23 -9.31
N LYS A 322 -20.25 5.25 -8.42
CA LYS A 322 -21.33 5.20 -7.44
C LYS A 322 -20.86 5.79 -6.12
N ASP A 323 -21.80 6.26 -5.31
CA ASP A 323 -21.52 6.56 -3.90
C ASP A 323 -21.08 5.29 -3.19
N LEU A 324 -20.00 5.39 -2.43
CA LEU A 324 -19.68 4.36 -1.46
C LEU A 324 -20.61 4.54 -0.26
N LYS A 325 -21.68 3.75 -0.26
CA LYS A 325 -22.60 3.59 0.88
C LYS A 325 -22.11 2.50 1.80
#